data_AF-A0AAN8WD17-F1
#
_entry.id   AF-A0AAN8WD17-F1
#
_cell.length_a   1.000
_cell.length_b   1.000
_cell.length_c   1.000
_cell.angle_alpha   90.00
_cell.angle_beta   90.00
_cell.angle_gamma   90.00
#
_symmetry.space_group_name_H-M   'P 1'
#
loop_
_entity.id
_entity.type
_entity.pdbx_description
1 polymer ?
#
loop_
_entity_poly.entity_id
_entity_poly.type
_entity_poly.pdbx_seq_one_letter_code
_entity_poly.pdbx_strand_id
1 'polypeptide(L)'
;MPCSGIKPALLASPLAAAAPMDILKQTGACKVLGPAFYQQRIKVITFEFPPSIIYQRDAKGQLRYRYGWEVTLVEELAAIFNFTVAYIEPAPGEMWGVVLPNGSWDGIVGLLGTGEGDLSIANIFISSISGRRAYQEFTTQFALESRK
;
A
#
# COMPACT_ATOMS: atom_id res chain seq x y z
N MET A 1 -41.20 -4.58 -57.72
CA MET A 1 -41.88 -3.28 -57.54
C MET A 1 -42.49 -3.25 -56.14
N PRO A 2 -42.48 -2.13 -55.40
CA PRO A 2 -41.73 -0.86 -55.56
C PRO A 2 -40.78 -0.59 -54.36
N CYS A 3 -39.62 0.06 -54.59
CA CYS A 3 -39.27 1.46 -54.24
C CYS A 3 -38.85 1.62 -52.76
N SER A 4 -37.89 2.41 -52.31
CA SER A 4 -37.09 3.57 -52.80
C SER A 4 -36.18 3.92 -51.61
N GLY A 5 -34.87 4.20 -51.71
CA GLY A 5 -34.27 5.37 -52.35
C GLY A 5 -34.03 6.52 -51.35
N ILE A 6 -32.79 7.07 -51.33
CA ILE A 6 -32.43 8.49 -51.04
C ILE A 6 -32.32 8.86 -49.54
N LYS A 7 -31.29 9.51 -48.96
CA LYS A 7 -30.07 10.26 -49.37
C LYS A 7 -29.14 10.44 -48.12
N PRO A 8 -27.85 10.82 -48.29
CA PRO A 8 -27.02 11.35 -47.21
C PRO A 8 -27.28 12.86 -47.02
N ALA A 9 -27.27 13.33 -45.78
CA ALA A 9 -27.27 14.76 -45.45
C ALA A 9 -26.15 15.07 -44.45
N LEU A 10 -25.33 16.03 -44.84
CA LEU A 10 -24.21 16.64 -44.12
C LEU A 10 -24.72 17.68 -43.10
N LEU A 11 -23.95 17.82 -42.00
CA LEU A 11 -23.69 19.01 -41.17
C LEU A 11 -24.76 19.55 -40.18
N ALA A 12 -24.46 19.39 -38.88
CA ALA A 12 -24.37 20.48 -37.89
C ALA A 12 -23.71 19.97 -36.57
N SER A 13 -22.59 20.59 -36.15
CA SER A 13 -21.88 20.40 -34.86
C SER A 13 -22.60 21.14 -33.70
N PRO A 14 -22.08 21.20 -32.46
CA PRO A 14 -21.27 20.26 -31.65
C PRO A 14 -21.98 19.95 -30.31
N LEU A 15 -21.29 19.25 -29.40
CA LEU A 15 -21.44 19.26 -27.93
C LEU A 15 -21.87 17.92 -27.30
N ALA A 16 -21.01 17.50 -26.37
CA ALA A 16 -21.25 16.59 -25.25
C ALA A 16 -21.22 15.07 -25.49
N ALA A 17 -20.49 14.46 -24.54
CA ALA A 17 -20.76 13.18 -23.92
C ALA A 17 -20.31 11.89 -24.65
N ALA A 18 -19.21 11.37 -24.12
CA ALA A 18 -19.10 10.05 -23.50
C ALA A 18 -19.51 8.80 -24.31
N ALA A 19 -18.48 7.95 -24.51
CA ALA A 19 -18.48 6.50 -24.75
C ALA A 19 -19.10 6.01 -26.08
N PRO A 20 -18.44 5.02 -26.72
CA PRO A 20 -18.95 3.67 -26.52
C PRO A 20 -17.86 2.59 -26.52
N MET A 21 -18.07 1.50 -25.78
CA MET A 21 -17.80 0.13 -26.23
C MET A 21 -18.48 -0.84 -25.26
N ASP A 22 -19.81 -0.97 -25.41
CA ASP A 22 -20.57 -2.13 -24.94
C ASP A 22 -20.52 -3.21 -26.02
N ILE A 23 -19.51 -4.08 -25.97
CA ILE A 23 -19.61 -5.43 -26.52
C ILE A 23 -18.85 -6.37 -25.60
N LEU A 24 -19.49 -6.88 -24.54
CA LEU A 24 -19.33 -8.26 -24.12
C LEU A 24 -20.61 -8.71 -23.39
N LYS A 25 -21.36 -9.58 -24.07
CA LYS A 25 -22.51 -10.30 -23.50
C LYS A 25 -22.04 -11.21 -22.36
N GLN A 26 -22.83 -11.19 -21.30
CA GLN A 26 -22.78 -12.02 -20.11
C GLN A 26 -22.65 -13.53 -20.43
N THR A 27 -21.62 -14.19 -19.87
CA THR A 27 -21.71 -15.57 -19.37
C THR A 27 -20.60 -15.82 -18.34
N GLY A 28 -20.99 -16.23 -17.13
CA GLY A 28 -20.09 -16.79 -16.10
C GLY A 28 -19.42 -15.72 -15.23
N ALA A 29 -19.74 -15.73 -13.94
CA ALA A 29 -19.26 -14.81 -12.91
C ALA A 29 -17.72 -14.66 -12.87
N CYS A 30 -17.18 -13.80 -13.72
CA CYS A 30 -15.92 -13.11 -13.45
C CYS A 30 -16.30 -11.92 -12.57
N LYS A 31 -16.04 -12.02 -11.27
CA LYS A 31 -16.02 -10.84 -10.40
C LYS A 31 -14.88 -9.98 -10.91
N VAL A 32 -15.18 -9.10 -11.86
CA VAL A 32 -14.31 -7.99 -12.21
C VAL A 32 -14.11 -7.25 -10.90
N LEU A 33 -12.93 -7.43 -10.30
CA LEU A 33 -12.49 -6.63 -9.17
C LEU A 33 -12.46 -5.20 -9.72
N GLY A 34 -13.54 -4.46 -9.50
CA GLY A 34 -13.65 -3.06 -9.87
C GLY A 34 -12.53 -2.25 -9.21
N PRO A 35 -12.30 -1.01 -9.67
CA PRO A 35 -11.21 -0.19 -9.19
C PRO A 35 -11.49 0.29 -7.76
N ALA A 36 -11.20 -0.55 -6.76
CA ALA A 36 -11.39 -0.24 -5.34
C ALA A 36 -10.10 0.26 -4.67
N PHE A 37 -9.05 0.53 -5.45
CA PHE A 37 -7.78 1.07 -4.93
C PHE A 37 -7.80 2.61 -4.79
N TYR A 38 -8.90 3.27 -5.18
CA TYR A 38 -9.02 4.72 -5.05
C TYR A 38 -9.32 5.08 -3.58
N GLN A 39 -8.36 5.76 -2.94
CA GLN A 39 -8.42 6.31 -1.57
C GLN A 39 -8.38 5.30 -0.40
N GLN A 40 -7.56 4.24 -0.50
CA GLN A 40 -7.29 3.40 0.67
C GLN A 40 -6.29 4.09 1.63
N ARG A 41 -6.55 3.98 2.93
CA ARG A 41 -5.64 4.43 3.99
C ARG A 41 -4.83 3.23 4.45
N ILE A 42 -3.54 3.22 4.13
CA ILE A 42 -2.61 2.13 4.43
C ILE A 42 -1.94 2.40 5.77
N LYS A 43 -2.08 1.46 6.69
CA LYS A 43 -1.44 1.50 8.02
C LYS A 43 -0.01 1.02 7.89
N VAL A 44 0.94 1.93 8.05
CA VAL A 44 2.38 1.66 7.94
C VAL A 44 2.97 1.55 9.34
N ILE A 45 3.49 0.37 9.67
CA ILE A 45 4.15 0.14 10.95
C ILE A 45 5.61 0.57 10.83
N THR A 46 6.06 1.41 11.74
CA THR A 46 7.44 1.90 11.80
C THR A 46 7.80 2.26 13.24
N PHE A 47 9.09 2.43 13.51
CA PHE A 47 9.58 3.05 14.75
C PHE A 47 10.83 3.88 14.44
N GLU A 48 11.27 4.67 15.42
CA GLU A 48 12.46 5.51 15.30
C GLU A 48 13.73 4.64 15.25
N PHE A 49 14.43 4.67 14.12
CA PHE A 49 15.68 3.93 13.91
C PHE A 49 16.64 4.70 12.99
N PRO A 50 17.45 5.63 13.53
CA PRO A 50 18.43 6.38 12.75
C PRO A 50 19.52 5.47 12.16
N PRO A 51 19.98 5.72 10.92
CA PRO A 51 19.63 6.85 10.05
C PRO A 51 18.42 6.61 9.14
N SER A 52 17.78 5.44 9.21
CA SER A 52 16.72 5.06 8.26
C SER A 52 15.40 5.79 8.49
N ILE A 53 14.97 5.87 9.74
CA ILE A 53 13.76 6.60 10.17
C ILE A 53 14.13 7.45 11.38
N ILE A 54 13.92 8.75 11.27
CA ILE A 54 14.26 9.74 12.29
C ILE A 54 13.00 10.53 12.62
N TYR A 55 12.78 10.76 13.92
CA TYR A 55 11.63 11.49 14.42
C TYR A 55 12.06 12.87 14.89
N GLN A 56 11.41 13.92 14.39
CA GLN A 56 11.54 15.21 15.04
C GLN A 56 10.48 15.39 16.12
N ARG A 57 11.02 15.47 17.33
CA ARG A 57 10.41 15.91 18.59
C ARG A 57 9.97 17.37 18.57
N ASP A 58 8.76 17.76 18.99
CA ASP A 58 8.54 19.14 19.46
C ASP A 58 9.11 19.34 20.89
N ALA A 59 9.05 20.57 21.41
CA ALA A 59 9.55 20.88 22.76
C ALA A 59 8.78 20.16 23.89
N LYS A 60 7.59 19.63 23.61
CA LYS A 60 6.75 18.85 24.53
C LYS A 60 6.95 17.34 24.36
N GLY A 61 7.87 16.92 23.50
CA GLY A 61 8.12 15.52 23.16
C GLY A 61 7.09 14.90 22.22
N GLN A 62 6.16 15.68 21.67
CA GLN A 62 5.18 15.20 20.71
C GLN A 62 5.79 15.09 19.32
N LEU A 63 5.49 14.00 18.63
CA LEU A 63 6.04 13.76 17.32
C LEU A 63 5.51 14.78 16.31
N ARG A 64 6.41 15.58 15.75
CA ARG A 64 6.07 16.62 14.77
C ARG A 64 6.19 16.13 13.34
N TYR A 65 7.30 15.48 13.01
CA TYR A 65 7.51 14.90 11.69
C TYR A 65 8.39 13.65 11.75
N ARG A 66 8.16 12.76 10.78
CA ARG A 66 9.02 11.60 10.48
C ARG A 66 9.75 11.90 9.19
N TYR A 67 11.02 11.54 9.12
CA TYR A 67 11.83 11.69 7.92
C TYR A 67 12.89 10.59 7.88
N GLY A 68 13.52 10.43 6.72
CA GLY A 68 14.45 9.34 6.46
C GLY A 68 14.09 8.66 5.14
N TRP A 69 15.02 7.88 4.61
CA TRP A 69 14.91 7.41 3.24
C TRP A 69 13.79 6.36 3.07
N GLU A 70 13.47 5.56 4.11
CA GLU A 70 12.33 4.65 4.08
C GLU A 70 10.98 5.38 4.14
N VAL A 71 10.91 6.48 4.92
CA VAL A 71 9.72 7.32 5.01
C VAL A 71 9.44 7.96 3.64
N THR A 72 10.48 8.53 3.01
CA THR A 72 10.38 9.10 1.66
C THR A 72 9.96 8.05 0.64
N LEU A 73 10.51 6.83 0.70
CA LEU A 73 10.10 5.75 -0.20
C LEU A 73 8.59 5.47 -0.12
N VAL A 74 8.03 5.38 1.09
CA VAL A 74 6.59 5.13 1.28
C VAL A 74 5.74 6.31 0.81
N GLU A 75 6.20 7.53 1.03
CA GLU A 75 5.51 8.74 0.57
C GLU A 75 5.48 8.83 -0.97
N GLU A 76 6.58 8.47 -1.65
CA GLU A 76 6.62 8.39 -3.12
C GLU A 76 5.71 7.29 -3.65
N LEU A 77 5.69 6.12 -3.01
CA LEU A 77 4.74 5.05 -3.34
C LEU A 77 3.30 5.52 -3.16
N ALA A 78 3.01 6.25 -2.08
CA ALA A 78 1.68 6.82 -1.82
C ALA A 78 1.26 7.81 -2.90
N ALA A 79 2.18 8.65 -3.38
CA ALA A 79 1.93 9.59 -4.47
C ALA A 79 1.68 8.87 -5.81
N ILE A 80 2.48 7.85 -6.15
CA ILE A 80 2.36 7.09 -7.40
C ILE A 80 1.07 6.26 -7.44
N PHE A 81 0.74 5.58 -6.34
CA PHE A 81 -0.40 4.68 -6.24
C PHE A 81 -1.67 5.34 -5.68
N ASN A 82 -1.61 6.65 -5.37
CA ASN A 82 -2.72 7.47 -4.89
C ASN A 82 -3.42 6.90 -3.63
N PHE A 83 -2.63 6.53 -2.62
CA PHE A 83 -3.11 6.12 -1.30
C PHE A 83 -2.64 7.08 -0.20
N THR A 84 -3.25 6.98 0.99
CA THR A 84 -2.84 7.79 2.15
C THR A 84 -2.15 6.92 3.19
N VAL A 85 -1.18 7.48 3.89
CA VAL A 85 -0.36 6.75 4.88
C VAL A 85 -0.82 7.08 6.29
N ALA A 86 -0.98 6.04 7.11
CA ALA A 86 -1.22 6.17 8.54
C ALA A 86 -0.13 5.43 9.30
N TYR A 87 0.77 6.16 9.98
CA TYR A 87 1.83 5.54 10.74
C TYR A 87 1.31 4.99 12.07
N ILE A 88 1.68 3.76 12.38
CA ILE A 88 1.48 3.12 13.68
C ILE A 88 2.82 2.62 14.20
N GLU A 89 2.95 2.55 15.52
CA GLU A 89 4.17 2.12 16.18
C GLU A 89 3.86 0.88 17.02
N PRO A 90 4.76 -0.12 17.07
CA PRO A 90 4.68 -1.19 18.05
C PRO A 90 4.72 -0.65 19.48
N ALA A 91 4.34 -1.49 20.46
CA ALA A 91 4.45 -1.07 21.84
C ALA A 91 5.93 -0.77 22.19
N PRO A 92 6.20 0.14 23.15
CA PRO A 92 7.56 0.52 23.50
C PRO A 92 8.42 -0.69 23.85
N GLY A 93 9.51 -0.88 23.09
CA GLY A 93 10.45 -2.00 23.27
C GLY A 93 10.24 -3.19 22.33
N GLU A 94 9.09 -3.31 21.66
CA GLU A 94 8.76 -4.48 20.83
C GLU A 94 9.34 -4.41 19.40
N MET A 95 9.79 -3.23 18.93
CA MET A 95 10.56 -2.99 17.69
C MET A 95 10.23 -3.94 16.52
N TRP A 96 11.20 -4.72 16.00
CA TRP A 96 11.02 -5.66 14.89
C TRP A 96 10.19 -6.90 15.23
N GLY A 97 9.99 -7.20 16.51
CA GLY A 97 9.30 -8.38 16.99
C GLY A 97 10.21 -9.57 17.31
N VAL A 98 9.87 -10.26 18.39
CA VAL A 98 10.40 -11.53 18.88
C VAL A 98 9.26 -12.54 19.07
N VAL A 99 9.61 -13.82 19.10
CA VAL A 99 8.64 -14.86 19.45
C VAL A 99 8.45 -14.87 20.97
N LEU A 100 7.20 -14.72 21.40
CA LEU A 100 6.81 -14.80 22.79
C LEU A 100 6.67 -16.26 23.25
N PRO A 101 6.70 -16.54 24.58
CA PRO A 101 6.58 -17.91 25.10
C PRO A 101 5.29 -18.65 24.71
N ASN A 102 4.23 -17.91 24.39
CA ASN A 102 2.96 -18.44 23.90
C ASN A 102 2.98 -18.80 22.39
N GLY A 103 4.10 -18.57 21.70
CA GLY A 103 4.27 -18.79 20.26
C GLY A 103 3.76 -17.67 19.36
N SER A 104 3.17 -16.60 19.91
CA SER A 104 2.81 -15.42 19.13
C SER A 104 4.02 -14.49 18.92
N TRP A 105 3.88 -13.52 18.02
CA TRP A 105 4.88 -12.48 17.80
C TRP A 105 4.39 -11.15 18.37
N ASP A 106 5.31 -10.36 18.90
CA ASP A 106 5.11 -8.94 19.19
C ASP A 106 5.73 -8.07 18.07
N GLY A 107 5.77 -6.76 18.29
CA GLY A 107 6.49 -5.85 17.40
C GLY A 107 5.85 -5.72 16.02
N ILE A 108 6.68 -5.38 15.02
CA ILE A 108 6.24 -5.33 13.62
C ILE A 108 5.66 -6.66 13.15
N VAL A 109 6.32 -7.78 13.46
CA VAL A 109 5.88 -9.11 13.00
C VAL A 109 4.51 -9.45 13.57
N GLY A 110 4.28 -9.15 14.86
CA GLY A 110 2.99 -9.31 15.50
C GLY A 110 1.89 -8.48 14.84
N LEU A 111 2.14 -7.18 14.68
CA LEU A 111 1.16 -6.25 14.09
C LEU A 111 0.81 -6.58 12.62
N LEU A 112 1.78 -7.07 11.84
CA LEU A 112 1.50 -7.56 10.49
C LEU A 112 0.70 -8.86 10.52
N GLY A 113 1.11 -9.82 11.36
CA GLY A 113 0.46 -11.12 11.47
C GLY A 113 -0.98 -11.06 11.97
N THR A 114 -1.33 -10.07 12.79
CA THR A 114 -2.71 -9.84 13.24
C THR A 114 -3.54 -8.96 12.30
N GLY A 115 -2.93 -8.39 11.26
CA GLY A 115 -3.59 -7.44 10.34
C GLY A 115 -3.82 -6.04 10.94
N GLU A 116 -3.17 -5.74 12.06
CA GLU A 116 -3.20 -4.40 12.68
C GLU A 116 -2.43 -3.37 11.84
N GLY A 117 -1.42 -3.78 11.09
CA GLY A 117 -0.80 -2.98 10.02
C GLY A 117 -0.82 -3.68 8.68
N ASP A 118 -0.71 -2.89 7.62
CA ASP A 118 -0.82 -3.35 6.23
C ASP A 118 0.56 -3.42 5.54
N LEU A 119 1.48 -2.54 5.94
CA LEU A 119 2.85 -2.43 5.41
C LEU A 119 3.80 -2.08 6.56
N SER A 120 5.07 -2.45 6.47
CA SER A 120 6.08 -2.03 7.44
C SER A 120 7.36 -1.54 6.76
N ILE A 121 8.00 -0.56 7.41
CA ILE A 121 9.34 -0.05 7.10
C ILE A 121 10.07 0.15 8.43
N ALA A 122 11.31 -0.31 8.54
CA ALA A 122 12.12 -0.22 9.77
C ALA A 122 13.50 -0.89 9.63
N ASN A 123 14.17 -0.77 8.48
CA ASN A 123 15.38 -1.55 8.18
C ASN A 123 15.18 -3.05 8.46
N ILE A 124 14.23 -3.65 7.72
CA ILE A 124 13.82 -5.03 7.95
C ILE A 124 14.64 -5.97 7.06
N PHE A 125 15.37 -6.87 7.69
CA PHE A 125 16.06 -7.95 6.98
C PHE A 125 15.09 -9.07 6.58
N ILE A 126 15.21 -9.52 5.33
CA ILE A 126 14.51 -10.71 4.84
C ILE A 126 15.07 -11.92 5.58
N SER A 127 14.22 -12.58 6.36
CA SER A 127 14.61 -13.71 7.19
C SER A 127 13.46 -14.66 7.43
N SER A 128 13.76 -15.96 7.42
CA SER A 128 12.85 -17.03 7.83
C SER A 128 13.11 -17.53 9.25
N ILE A 129 13.98 -16.86 10.01
CA ILE A 129 14.31 -17.23 11.40
C ILE A 129 13.04 -17.32 12.23
N SER A 130 12.95 -18.37 13.05
CA SER A 130 11.85 -18.62 13.98
C SER A 130 10.46 -18.63 13.33
N GLY A 131 10.35 -18.92 12.02
CA GLY A 131 9.06 -19.00 11.33
C GLY A 131 8.43 -17.64 11.01
N ARG A 132 9.21 -16.54 11.02
CA ARG A 132 8.74 -15.17 10.73
C ARG A 132 7.90 -15.04 9.45
N ARG A 133 8.23 -15.81 8.42
CA ARG A 133 7.49 -15.85 7.14
C ARG A 133 6.04 -16.33 7.25
N ALA A 134 5.65 -16.98 8.35
CA ALA A 134 4.25 -17.34 8.57
C ALA A 134 3.36 -16.14 8.95
N TYR A 135 3.96 -15.02 9.34
CA TYR A 135 3.26 -13.83 9.86
C TYR A 135 3.42 -12.60 8.97
N GLN A 136 4.45 -12.57 8.13
CA GLN A 136 4.69 -11.47 7.19
C GLN A 136 5.33 -11.96 5.90
N GLU A 137 4.94 -11.36 4.79
CA GLU A 137 5.57 -11.57 3.49
C GLU A 137 6.51 -10.41 3.17
N PHE A 138 7.53 -10.67 2.35
CA PHE A 138 8.50 -9.66 1.97
C PHE A 138 8.35 -9.27 0.51
N THR A 139 8.59 -8.00 0.21
CA THR A 139 8.81 -7.54 -1.16
C THR A 139 10.22 -7.90 -1.61
N THR A 140 10.57 -7.53 -2.85
CA THR A 140 11.97 -7.57 -3.28
C THR A 140 12.78 -6.57 -2.47
N GLN A 141 13.99 -6.97 -2.05
CA GLN A 141 14.93 -6.08 -1.38
C GLN A 141 15.24 -4.84 -2.23
N PHE A 142 15.16 -3.66 -1.64
CA PHE A 142 15.55 -2.40 -2.30
C PHE A 142 16.96 -1.94 -1.84
N ALA A 143 17.48 -2.45 -0.72
CA ALA A 143 18.81 -2.16 -0.21
C ALA A 143 19.50 -3.45 0.22
N LEU A 144 20.80 -3.57 -0.10
CA LEU A 144 21.65 -4.68 0.32
C LEU A 144 22.47 -4.25 1.52
N GLU A 145 22.17 -4.83 2.67
CA GLU A 145 22.93 -4.62 3.90
C GLU A 145 23.38 -5.98 4.44
N SER A 146 24.66 -6.09 4.78
CA SER A 146 25.21 -7.28 5.46
C SER A 146 25.46 -6.94 6.92
N ARG A 147 24.87 -7.74 7.82
CA ARG A 147 25.31 -7.75 9.23
C ARG A 147 26.76 -8.24 9.25
N LYS A 148 27.70 -7.34 9.57
CA LYS A 148 29.10 -7.69 9.78
C LYS A 148 29.28 -8.57 11.01
#